data_AF-A0A120JU21-F1
#
_entry.id   AF-A0A120JU21-F1
#
_cell.length_a   1.000
_cell.length_b   1.000
_cell.length_c   1.000
_cell.angle_alpha   90.00
_cell.angle_beta   90.00
_cell.angle_gamma   90.00
#
_symmetry.space_group_name_H-M   'P 1'
#
loop_
_entity.id
_entity.type
_entity.pdbx_description
1 polymer ?
#
loop_
_entity_poly.entity_id
_entity_poly.type
_entity_poly.pdbx_seq_one_letter_code
_entity_poly.pdbx_strand_id
1 'polypeptide(L)' 'MVSSQLIEDSFTDFQYCQLEAMAEKTRCTVNENLWFNKNGNINQAQTQQFGRKTCVFQLGFGRFKCER' A
#
# COMPACT_ATOMS: atom_id res chain seq x y z
N MET A 1 -9.52 -2.26 -22.87
CA MET A 1 -8.21 -1.59 -22.78
C MET A 1 -8.12 -0.95 -21.41
N VAL A 2 -7.39 -1.56 -20.47
CA VAL A 2 -7.27 -1.01 -19.11
C VAL A 2 -6.30 0.16 -19.18
N SER A 3 -6.80 1.35 -18.85
CA SER A 3 -6.07 2.61 -18.99
C SER A 3 -4.79 2.61 -18.15
N SER A 4 -3.66 2.80 -18.83
CA SER A 4 -2.31 2.91 -18.28
C SER A 4 -2.13 4.07 -17.29
N GLN A 5 -3.13 4.94 -17.13
CA GLN A 5 -3.09 6.10 -16.24
C GLN A 5 -3.27 5.75 -14.75
N LEU A 6 -3.80 4.57 -14.40
CA LEU A 6 -3.95 4.16 -12.99
C LEU A 6 -2.65 3.72 -12.31
N ILE A 7 -1.53 3.67 -13.04
CA ILE A 7 -0.28 3.03 -12.56
C ILE A 7 0.73 4.05 -11.98
N GLU A 8 0.66 5.32 -12.36
CA GLU A 8 1.68 6.30 -11.95
C GLU A 8 1.45 6.91 -10.55
N ASP A 9 0.21 6.95 -10.05
CA ASP A 9 -0.15 7.58 -8.76
C ASP A 9 0.02 6.70 -7.50
N SER A 10 0.39 5.43 -7.67
CA SER A 10 0.40 4.42 -6.60
C SER A 10 1.27 4.69 -5.37
N PHE A 11 2.20 5.65 -5.44
CA PHE A 11 3.03 6.02 -4.28
C PHE A 11 2.23 6.82 -3.25
N THR A 12 1.37 7.70 -3.74
CA THR A 12 0.44 8.48 -2.93
C THR A 12 -0.59 7.55 -2.30
N ASP A 13 -1.00 6.50 -3.01
CA ASP A 13 -2.07 5.61 -2.58
C ASP A 13 -1.73 4.78 -1.33
N PHE A 14 -0.51 4.23 -1.21
CA PHE A 14 -0.16 3.44 -0.02
C PHE A 14 0.02 4.30 1.23
N GLN A 15 0.67 5.45 1.08
CA GLN A 15 0.84 6.38 2.20
C GLN A 15 -0.51 6.97 2.61
N TYR A 16 -1.36 7.34 1.65
CA TYR A 16 -2.72 7.79 1.90
C TYR A 16 -3.54 6.71 2.62
N CYS A 17 -3.55 5.48 2.10
CA CYS A 17 -4.27 4.35 2.71
C CYS A 17 -3.78 4.05 4.14
N GLN A 18 -2.47 4.16 4.39
CA GLN A 18 -1.92 4.03 5.73
C GLN A 18 -2.39 5.14 6.67
N LEU A 19 -2.34 6.40 6.22
CA LEU A 19 -2.80 7.56 7.00
C LEU A 19 -4.31 7.51 7.27
N GLU A 20 -5.11 7.16 6.28
CA GLU A 20 -6.56 7.00 6.38
C GLU A 20 -6.93 5.91 7.39
N ALA A 21 -6.27 4.75 7.34
CA ALA A 21 -6.47 3.69 8.32
C ALA A 21 -6.23 4.17 9.77
N MET A 22 -5.20 5.00 9.97
CA MET A 22 -4.88 5.56 11.29
C MET A 22 -5.84 6.67 11.74
N ALA A 23 -6.30 7.50 10.80
CA ALA A 23 -7.24 8.59 11.06
C ALA A 23 -8.61 8.04 11.44
N GLU A 24 -9.14 7.12 10.64
CA GLU A 24 -10.48 6.54 10.79
C GLU A 24 -10.54 5.37 11.77
N LYS A 25 -9.39 4.98 12.36
CA LYS A 25 -9.24 3.81 13.24
C LYS A 25 -9.80 2.52 12.63
N THR A 26 -9.67 2.39 11.31
CA THR A 26 -10.19 1.28 10.50
C THR A 26 -9.08 0.57 9.73
N ARG A 27 -9.45 -0.43 8.92
CA ARG A 27 -8.56 -1.04 7.93
C ARG A 27 -8.72 -0.32 6.59
N CYS A 28 -7.60 -0.01 5.94
CA CYS A 28 -7.58 0.37 4.52
C CYS A 28 -6.97 -0.75 3.69
N THR A 29 -7.67 -1.15 2.63
CA THR A 29 -7.30 -2.28 1.77
C THR A 29 -6.59 -1.78 0.52
N VAL A 30 -5.37 -2.27 0.28
CA VAL A 30 -4.61 -2.00 -0.94
C VAL A 30 -5.04 -2.97 -2.05
N ASN A 31 -5.17 -4.24 -1.72
CA ASN A 31 -5.74 -5.29 -2.56
C ASN A 31 -6.27 -6.44 -1.68
N GLU A 32 -6.78 -7.50 -2.29
CA GLU A 32 -7.39 -8.64 -1.58
C GLU A 32 -6.50 -9.23 -0.46
N ASN A 33 -5.18 -9.17 -0.62
CA ASN A 33 -4.22 -9.79 0.30
C ASN A 33 -3.35 -8.78 1.08
N LEU A 34 -3.46 -7.48 0.79
CA LEU A 34 -2.58 -6.45 1.35
C LEU A 34 -3.42 -5.30 1.94
N TRP A 35 -3.25 -5.02 3.21
CA TRP A 35 -4.01 -3.97 3.90
C TRP A 35 -3.26 -3.38 5.10
N PHE A 36 -3.52 -2.10 5.38
CA PHE A 36 -3.06 -1.40 6.58
C PHE A 36 -4.15 -1.43 7.64
N ASN A 37 -3.76 -1.69 8.89
CA ASN A 37 -4.67 -1.70 10.03
C ASN A 37 -4.79 -0.31 10.67
N LYS A 38 -5.63 -0.19 11.70
CA LYS A 38 -5.88 1.06 12.44
C LYS A 38 -4.66 1.72 13.09
N ASN A 39 -3.53 1.01 13.15
CA ASN A 39 -2.25 1.50 13.66
C ASN A 39 -1.25 1.80 12.53
N GLY A 40 -1.70 1.77 11.28
CA GLY A 40 -0.84 1.94 10.11
C GLY A 40 0.08 0.76 9.84
N ASN A 41 -0.13 -0.40 10.48
CA ASN A 41 0.70 -1.59 10.24
C ASN A 41 0.15 -2.43 9.09
N ILE A 42 1.05 -2.94 8.26
CA ILE A 42 0.70 -3.87 7.18
C ILE A 42 0.43 -5.28 7.72
N ASN A 43 -0.50 -5.99 7.11
CA ASN A 43 -0.90 -7.34 7.52
C ASN A 43 0.15 -8.43 7.25
N GLN A 44 0.98 -8.25 6.23
CA GLN A 44 2.04 -9.19 5.89
C GLN A 44 3.20 -8.49 5.18
N ALA A 45 4.42 -9.02 5.36
CA ALA A 45 5.55 -8.63 4.53
C ALA A 45 5.41 -9.30 3.16
N GLN A 46 5.59 -8.54 2.09
CA GLN A 46 5.57 -9.06 0.73
C GLN A 46 6.28 -8.11 -0.22
N THR A 47 6.73 -8.64 -1.36
CA THR A 47 7.17 -7.84 -2.51
C THR A 47 6.13 -8.02 -3.60
N GLN A 48 5.57 -6.93 -4.10
CA GLN A 48 4.53 -6.96 -5.11
C GLN A 48 4.76 -5.90 -6.17
N GLN A 49 4.48 -6.26 -7.43
CA GLN A 49 4.60 -5.37 -8.56
C GLN A 49 3.28 -4.62 -8.79
N PHE A 50 3.34 -3.29 -8.80
CA PHE A 50 2.23 -2.39 -9.09
C PHE A 50 2.54 -1.65 -10.38
N GLY A 51 2.12 -2.26 -11.49
CA GLY A 51 2.46 -1.82 -12.84
C GLY A 51 3.97 -1.85 -13.09
N ARG A 52 4.61 -0.69 -13.26
CA ARG A 52 6.07 -0.63 -13.47
C ARG A 52 6.89 -0.57 -12.18
N LYS A 53 6.25 -0.42 -11.01
CA LYS A 53 6.95 -0.28 -9.73
C LYS A 53 6.99 -1.61 -8.99
N THR A 54 8.09 -1.89 -8.32
CA THR A 54 8.22 -3.00 -7.36
C THR A 54 8.17 -2.43 -5.96
N CYS A 55 7.19 -2.86 -5.17
CA CYS A 55 7.00 -2.41 -3.79
C CYS A 55 7.33 -3.52 -2.81
N VAL A 56 8.18 -3.21 -1.84
CA VAL A 56 8.55 -4.09 -0.72
C VAL A 56 7.86 -3.57 0.53
N PHE A 57 6.98 -4.38 1.10
CA PHE A 57 6.29 -4.15 2.36
C PHE A 57 6.95 -4.97 3.47
N GLN A 58 7.21 -4.35 4.62
CA GLN A 58 7.83 -5.00 5.77
C GLN A 58 6.90 -4.95 6.98
N LEU A 59 6.95 -6.01 7.79
CA LEU A 59 6.30 -6.02 9.09
C LEU A 59 6.99 -5.02 10.04
N GLY A 60 6.19 -4.50 10.97
CA GLY A 60 6.60 -3.51 11.95
C GLY A 60 6.57 -2.09 11.38
N PHE A 61 5.69 -1.27 11.96
CA PHE A 61 5.52 0.17 11.70
C PHE A 61 5.06 0.54 10.29
N GLY A 62 4.48 -0.40 9.54
CA GLY A 62 3.91 -0.14 8.21
C GLY A 62 4.92 0.39 7.20
N ARG A 63 6.17 -0.08 7.29
CA ARG A 63 7.25 0.36 6.40
C ARG A 63 7.08 -0.26 5.02
N PHE A 64 7.18 0.58 4.00
CA PHE A 64 7.22 0.14 2.61
C PHE A 64 8.19 1.00 1.80
N LYS A 65 8.71 0.43 0.71
CA LYS A 65 9.53 1.12 -0.28
C LYS A 65 9.10 0.65 -1.66
N CYS A 66 8.89 1.58 -2.59
CA CYS A 66 8.65 1.23 -3.99
C CYS A 66 9.78 1.77 -4.87
N GLU A 67 10.26 0.95 -5.79
CA GLU A 67 11.30 1.27 -6.76
C GLU A 67 10.72 1.18 -8.18
N ARG A 68 11.22 2.01 -9.11
CA ARG A 68 10.81 2.01 -10.54
C ARG A 68 11.64 1.03 -11.36
#